data_AF-A0A533UL97-F1
#
_entry.id   AF-A0A533UL97-F1
#
_cell.length_a   1.000
_cell.length_b   1.000
_cell.length_c   1.000
_cell.angle_alpha   90.00
_cell.angle_beta   90.00
_cell.angle_gamma   90.00
#
_symmetry.space_group_name_H-M   'P 1'
#
loop_
_entity.id
_entity.type
_entity.pdbx_description
1 polymer ?
#
loop_
_entity_poly.entity_id
_entity_poly.type
_entity_poly.pdbx_seq_one_letter_code
_entity_poly.pdbx_strand_id
1 'polypeptide(L)'
;MQKYFLLAFFSALLLIPLGLNSAFADSWYPGEGLKTGDFFRYNVCFTDWHNCTQIELDFWVQNKTSDGSGYNVQFLTIDGNNIQKGHTVFGTVTPDPVYSDPHIADYTNVYRNTIIWLDAFATSESPKDFSYPAWGRTGSVGGGTVGPKDQEQVTVQGGSYKAWVIGWHKGVDNKIWVVPNMPFPVKGIVYTDVTQGKPPPQYVFELLETGNSQTSPEFLNRISSTTPGAGICPTDDTSAVHDSLNTDSNSMVIEYRYSPAIPHQGCPVQLTLYFEHPYDPGQKFSSVQYDIYNVDDKGVNIGSVATSIGQGTLFAPVGEDVRTIVITQPPPVTHYLINVIGTGAENTNPDTAYSGFVKIDVKTAPPLGVPEFPVSAIMVMAIVVAMGILFTRYKTSFSTLKF
;
A
#
# COMPACT_ATOMS: atom_id res chain seq x y z
N MET A 1 11.32 -70.80 -31.54
CA MET A 1 10.66 -69.48 -31.38
C MET A 1 9.85 -69.53 -30.09
N GLN A 2 10.03 -68.54 -29.21
CA GLN A 2 9.13 -68.17 -28.10
C GLN A 2 9.06 -69.20 -26.93
N LYS A 3 9.32 -68.92 -25.64
CA LYS A 3 9.19 -67.70 -24.82
C LYS A 3 10.10 -67.79 -23.59
N TYR A 4 11.06 -66.86 -23.46
CA TYR A 4 11.51 -66.35 -22.17
C TYR A 4 10.80 -65.02 -21.98
N PHE A 5 9.76 -64.96 -21.16
CA PHE A 5 9.10 -63.69 -20.83
C PHE A 5 8.35 -63.83 -19.50
N LEU A 6 9.08 -63.71 -18.40
CA LEU A 6 8.51 -63.57 -17.05
C LEU A 6 9.63 -63.11 -16.10
N LEU A 7 10.21 -61.94 -16.38
CA LEU A 7 11.18 -61.28 -15.50
C LEU A 7 11.29 -59.78 -15.84
N ALA A 8 10.17 -59.06 -15.78
CA ALA A 8 10.16 -57.60 -15.89
C ALA A 8 8.84 -57.02 -15.41
N PHE A 9 8.48 -57.11 -14.12
CA PHE A 9 7.38 -56.27 -13.60
C PHE A 9 7.46 -55.91 -12.10
N PHE A 10 8.62 -56.09 -11.45
CA PHE A 10 8.78 -55.74 -10.03
C PHE A 10 9.92 -54.75 -9.72
N SER A 11 10.37 -53.98 -10.72
CA SER A 11 11.44 -52.96 -10.54
C SER A 11 11.01 -51.54 -10.94
N ALA A 12 9.72 -51.27 -11.10
CA ALA A 12 9.21 -49.96 -11.55
C ALA A 12 8.31 -49.25 -10.51
N LEU A 13 8.45 -49.57 -9.22
CA LEU A 13 7.67 -48.95 -8.14
C LEU A 13 8.53 -48.45 -6.96
N LEU A 14 9.75 -47.97 -7.26
CA LEU A 14 10.67 -47.39 -6.28
C LEU A 14 11.43 -46.16 -6.85
N LEU A 15 10.71 -45.37 -7.65
CA LEU A 15 11.11 -43.99 -8.00
C LEU A 15 9.98 -43.05 -7.59
N ILE A 16 9.61 -43.10 -6.32
CA ILE A 16 9.11 -41.89 -5.67
C ILE A 16 10.37 -41.04 -5.46
N PRO A 17 10.43 -39.80 -5.95
CA PRO A 17 11.45 -38.89 -5.47
C PRO A 17 11.09 -38.68 -4.00
N LEU A 18 11.75 -39.43 -3.11
CA LEU A 18 11.95 -38.99 -1.75
C LEU A 18 12.58 -37.62 -1.90
N GLY A 19 11.76 -36.59 -1.69
CA GLY A 19 12.23 -35.22 -1.65
C GLY A 19 13.48 -35.23 -0.80
N LEU A 20 14.58 -34.80 -1.40
CA LEU A 20 15.77 -34.44 -0.66
C LEU A 20 15.25 -33.54 0.46
N ASN A 21 15.30 -34.03 1.69
CA ASN A 21 15.29 -33.18 2.87
C ASN A 21 16.50 -32.27 2.64
N SER A 22 16.26 -31.12 2.00
CA SER A 22 17.20 -30.02 1.99
C SER A 22 17.54 -29.85 3.45
N ALA A 23 18.82 -30.05 3.80
CA ALA A 23 19.31 -29.70 5.12
C ALA A 23 18.71 -28.33 5.43
N PHE A 24 17.91 -28.24 6.49
CA PHE A 24 17.35 -26.96 6.88
C PHE A 24 18.53 -26.00 7.01
N ALA A 25 18.45 -24.82 6.40
CA ALA A 25 19.47 -23.80 6.65
C ALA A 25 19.52 -23.59 8.17
N ASP A 26 20.67 -23.91 8.78
CA ASP A 26 20.83 -23.81 10.23
C ASP A 26 20.79 -22.34 10.66
N SER A 27 21.21 -21.43 9.77
CA SER A 27 21.07 -19.98 9.89
C SER A 27 20.19 -19.36 8.81
N TRP A 28 19.69 -18.16 9.07
CA TRP A 28 18.89 -17.39 8.14
C TRP A 28 19.09 -15.89 8.29
N TYR A 29 18.86 -15.16 7.20
CA TYR A 29 18.69 -13.71 7.17
C TYR A 29 17.77 -13.33 6.00
N PRO A 30 17.09 -12.16 6.04
CA PRO A 30 16.29 -11.70 4.91
C PRO A 30 17.16 -11.56 3.65
N GLY A 31 16.67 -12.05 2.50
CA GLY A 31 17.41 -12.07 1.24
C GLY A 31 18.36 -13.26 1.08
N GLU A 32 18.45 -14.17 2.05
CA GLU A 32 19.28 -15.37 1.91
C GLU A 32 18.83 -16.23 0.72
N GLY A 33 19.77 -16.53 -0.17
CA GLY A 33 19.49 -17.35 -1.34
C GLY A 33 18.73 -16.64 -2.47
N LEU A 34 18.52 -15.31 -2.39
CA LEU A 34 17.87 -14.52 -3.42
C LEU A 34 18.67 -14.51 -4.74
N LYS A 35 17.98 -14.81 -5.84
CA LYS A 35 18.58 -14.97 -7.18
C LYS A 35 17.85 -14.18 -8.24
N THR A 36 18.55 -13.94 -9.35
CA THR A 36 17.94 -13.43 -10.57
C THR A 36 16.76 -14.30 -11.00
N GLY A 37 15.66 -13.65 -11.33
CA GLY A 37 14.41 -14.26 -11.75
C GLY A 37 13.43 -14.52 -10.61
N ASP A 38 13.87 -14.47 -9.36
CA ASP A 38 12.96 -14.72 -8.24
C ASP A 38 11.87 -13.65 -8.19
N PHE A 39 10.64 -14.07 -7.91
CA PHE A 39 9.52 -13.17 -7.72
C PHE A 39 8.69 -13.56 -6.51
N PHE A 40 8.02 -12.56 -5.94
CA PHE A 40 7.20 -12.70 -4.76
C PHE A 40 5.99 -11.76 -4.85
N ARG A 41 4.86 -12.24 -4.32
CA ARG A 41 3.61 -11.51 -4.24
C ARG A 41 3.08 -11.61 -2.83
N TYR A 42 2.77 -10.49 -2.20
CA TYR A 42 2.32 -10.43 -0.81
C TYR A 42 1.07 -9.59 -0.68
N ASN A 43 0.14 -10.04 0.15
CA ASN A 43 -0.80 -9.12 0.79
C ASN A 43 -0.13 -8.59 2.05
N VAL A 44 -0.14 -7.27 2.23
CA VAL A 44 0.47 -6.58 3.37
C VAL A 44 -0.50 -5.53 3.90
N CYS A 45 -0.51 -5.34 5.21
CA CYS A 45 -1.02 -4.12 5.81
C CYS A 45 -0.05 -3.65 6.89
N PHE A 46 -0.01 -2.33 7.11
CA PHE A 46 0.86 -1.69 8.10
C PHE A 46 0.11 -0.51 8.70
N THR A 47 0.13 -0.30 10.03
CA THR A 47 -0.62 0.77 10.68
C THR A 47 -0.22 2.15 10.18
N ASP A 48 1.08 2.38 9.98
CA ASP A 48 1.56 3.66 9.45
C ASP A 48 1.22 3.82 7.94
N TRP A 49 0.75 2.75 7.29
CA TRP A 49 0.10 2.80 5.98
C TRP A 49 -1.42 2.69 6.13
N HIS A 50 -2.07 3.83 6.30
CA HIS A 50 -3.53 3.92 6.23
C HIS A 50 -4.23 2.97 7.23
N ASN A 51 -3.73 2.89 8.48
CA ASN A 51 -4.28 2.05 9.56
C ASN A 51 -4.43 0.56 9.22
N CYS A 52 -3.42 -0.03 8.60
CA CYS A 52 -3.47 -1.44 8.17
C CYS A 52 -4.55 -1.69 7.11
N THR A 53 -4.75 -0.74 6.21
CA THR A 53 -5.43 -1.02 4.95
C THR A 53 -4.59 -1.99 4.13
N GLN A 54 -5.23 -3.02 3.57
CA GLN A 54 -4.53 -4.06 2.82
C GLN A 54 -4.08 -3.55 1.45
N ILE A 55 -2.82 -3.81 1.11
CA ILE A 55 -2.20 -3.55 -0.18
C ILE A 55 -1.53 -4.84 -0.71
N GLU A 56 -1.44 -4.99 -2.02
CA GLU A 56 -0.66 -6.05 -2.65
C GLU A 56 0.72 -5.49 -3.04
N LEU A 57 1.79 -6.15 -2.59
CA LEU A 57 3.17 -5.84 -2.93
C LEU A 57 3.77 -6.98 -3.75
N ASP A 58 4.12 -6.67 -4.99
CA ASP A 58 4.61 -7.62 -5.98
C ASP A 58 6.00 -7.18 -6.45
N PHE A 59 6.97 -8.09 -6.45
CA PHE A 59 8.30 -7.75 -6.91
C PHE A 59 9.03 -8.90 -7.61
N TRP A 60 9.87 -8.56 -8.58
CA TRP A 60 10.65 -9.49 -9.40
C TRP A 60 12.10 -9.01 -9.53
N VAL A 61 13.04 -9.91 -9.23
CA VAL A 61 14.48 -9.68 -9.30
C VAL A 61 14.95 -9.81 -10.76
N GLN A 62 15.24 -8.69 -11.41
CA GLN A 62 15.60 -8.65 -12.83
C GLN A 62 17.02 -9.16 -13.08
N ASN A 63 17.97 -8.70 -12.28
CA ASN A 63 19.38 -9.07 -12.31
C ASN A 63 20.11 -8.45 -11.11
N LYS A 64 21.38 -8.84 -10.94
CA LYS A 64 22.29 -8.18 -10.00
C LYS A 64 22.82 -6.86 -10.60
N THR A 65 23.07 -5.85 -9.78
CA THR A 65 23.72 -4.61 -10.22
C THR A 65 25.12 -4.91 -10.78
N SER A 66 25.63 -4.04 -11.65
CA SER A 66 26.91 -4.25 -12.35
C SER A 66 28.12 -4.28 -11.40
N ASP A 67 28.04 -3.56 -10.29
CA ASP A 67 29.03 -3.55 -9.20
C ASP A 67 28.82 -4.70 -8.20
N GLY A 68 27.74 -5.47 -8.33
CA GLY A 68 27.38 -6.58 -7.45
C GLY A 68 26.91 -6.18 -6.06
N SER A 69 26.67 -4.89 -5.80
CA SER A 69 26.25 -4.37 -4.48
C SER A 69 24.77 -4.61 -4.17
N GLY A 70 23.94 -4.81 -5.20
CA GLY A 70 22.49 -4.97 -5.05
C GLY A 70 21.82 -5.80 -6.15
N TYR A 71 20.50 -5.81 -6.11
CA TYR A 71 19.62 -6.45 -7.08
C TYR A 71 18.69 -5.40 -7.70
N ASN A 72 18.65 -5.33 -9.02
CA ASN A 72 17.66 -4.52 -9.73
C ASN A 72 16.31 -5.24 -9.69
N VAL A 73 15.30 -4.57 -9.15
CA VAL A 73 13.97 -5.14 -8.88
C VAL A 73 12.89 -4.31 -9.55
N GLN A 74 11.99 -4.98 -10.25
CA GLN A 74 10.74 -4.37 -10.68
C GLN A 74 9.71 -4.55 -9.57
N PHE A 75 9.09 -3.45 -9.14
CA PHE A 75 8.17 -3.41 -8.01
C PHE A 75 6.80 -2.90 -8.49
N LEU A 76 5.75 -3.60 -8.11
CA LEU A 76 4.35 -3.29 -8.40
C LEU A 76 3.60 -3.24 -7.07
N THR A 77 2.74 -2.24 -6.93
CA THR A 77 1.82 -2.12 -5.81
C THR A 77 0.40 -1.95 -6.32
N ILE A 78 -0.53 -2.67 -5.69
CA ILE A 78 -1.97 -2.51 -5.88
C ILE A 78 -2.55 -2.06 -4.53
N ASP A 79 -2.89 -0.78 -4.45
CA ASP A 79 -3.57 -0.17 -3.31
C ASP A 79 -4.96 0.28 -3.77
N GLY A 80 -5.92 -0.64 -3.71
CA GLY A 80 -7.24 -0.44 -4.30
C GLY A 80 -7.17 -0.15 -5.80
N ASN A 81 -7.72 0.99 -6.21
CA ASN A 81 -7.66 1.47 -7.59
C ASN A 81 -6.32 2.17 -7.95
N ASN A 82 -5.46 2.42 -6.97
CA ASN A 82 -4.14 3.00 -7.19
C ASN A 82 -3.14 1.89 -7.49
N ILE A 83 -2.67 1.84 -8.73
CA ILE A 83 -1.69 0.86 -9.18
C ILE A 83 -0.40 1.60 -9.50
N GLN A 84 0.68 1.32 -8.78
CA GLN A 84 1.97 1.94 -9.00
C GLN A 84 3.00 0.90 -9.39
N LYS A 85 3.79 1.17 -10.42
CA LYS A 85 4.87 0.30 -10.88
C LYS A 85 6.13 1.11 -11.10
N GLY A 86 7.26 0.63 -10.58
CA GLY A 86 8.54 1.28 -10.71
C GLY A 86 9.70 0.32 -10.52
N HIS A 87 10.89 0.89 -10.42
CA HIS A 87 12.12 0.17 -10.16
C HIS A 87 12.69 0.52 -8.79
N THR A 88 13.26 -0.48 -8.14
CA THR A 88 13.96 -0.33 -6.87
C THR A 88 15.22 -1.19 -6.89
N VAL A 89 16.20 -0.84 -6.07
CA VAL A 89 17.41 -1.65 -5.88
C VAL A 89 17.41 -2.20 -4.47
N PHE A 90 17.48 -3.53 -4.32
CA PHE A 90 17.63 -4.17 -3.00
C PHE A 90 19.11 -4.41 -2.69
N GLY A 91 19.52 -4.14 -1.46
CA GLY A 91 20.88 -4.43 -1.01
C GLY A 91 21.19 -5.94 -0.92
N THR A 92 22.47 -6.26 -0.75
CA THR A 92 22.95 -7.65 -0.59
C THR A 92 23.30 -8.02 0.85
N VAL A 93 23.51 -7.03 1.73
CA VAL A 93 23.72 -7.25 3.18
C VAL A 93 22.38 -7.40 3.89
N THR A 94 21.51 -6.43 3.64
CA THR A 94 20.07 -6.49 3.89
C THR A 94 19.39 -6.22 2.55
N PRO A 95 18.24 -6.85 2.26
CA PRO A 95 17.45 -6.59 1.06
C PRO A 95 16.66 -5.27 1.18
N ASP A 96 17.22 -4.28 1.88
CA ASP A 96 16.71 -2.93 2.03
C ASP A 96 16.64 -2.24 0.65
N PRO A 97 15.59 -1.46 0.36
CA PRO A 97 15.55 -0.57 -0.80
C PRO A 97 16.61 0.54 -0.67
N VAL A 98 17.75 0.40 -1.37
CA VAL A 98 18.82 1.43 -1.37
C VAL A 98 18.50 2.59 -2.31
N TYR A 99 17.62 2.35 -3.27
CA TYR A 99 17.06 3.33 -4.20
C TYR A 99 15.67 2.85 -4.61
N SER A 100 14.71 3.75 -4.75
CA SER A 100 13.40 3.48 -5.33
C SER A 100 12.97 4.66 -6.19
N ASP A 101 12.27 4.39 -7.30
CA ASP A 101 11.62 5.45 -8.06
C ASP A 101 10.66 6.24 -7.15
N PRO A 102 10.59 7.58 -7.26
CA PRO A 102 9.90 8.41 -6.27
C PRO A 102 8.43 8.03 -6.01
N HIS A 103 7.69 7.64 -7.05
CA HIS A 103 6.27 7.31 -6.94
C HIS A 103 5.97 5.94 -6.30
N ILE A 104 7.00 5.11 -6.04
CA ILE A 104 6.87 3.85 -5.29
C ILE A 104 7.60 3.86 -3.95
N ALA A 105 8.29 4.96 -3.60
CA ALA A 105 9.16 5.03 -2.43
C ALA A 105 8.43 4.75 -1.11
N ASP A 106 7.19 5.23 -0.97
CA ASP A 106 6.40 4.96 0.23
C ASP A 106 6.01 3.47 0.35
N TYR A 107 5.68 2.83 -0.77
CA TYR A 107 5.36 1.40 -0.79
C TYR A 107 6.58 0.51 -0.55
N THR A 108 7.76 0.89 -1.06
CA THR A 108 9.00 0.17 -0.73
C THR A 108 9.39 0.38 0.73
N ASN A 109 9.01 1.50 1.35
CA ASN A 109 9.11 1.68 2.79
C ASN A 109 8.13 0.79 3.57
N VAL A 110 6.93 0.51 3.07
CA VAL A 110 6.04 -0.50 3.68
C VAL A 110 6.70 -1.88 3.65
N TYR A 111 7.25 -2.30 2.51
CA TYR A 111 8.02 -3.55 2.39
C TYR A 111 9.15 -3.62 3.44
N ARG A 112 9.92 -2.53 3.58
CA ARG A 112 11.03 -2.41 4.53
C ARG A 112 10.60 -2.61 5.99
N ASN A 113 9.52 -1.95 6.39
CA ASN A 113 9.05 -1.99 7.78
C ASN A 113 8.23 -3.23 8.13
N THR A 114 7.98 -4.13 7.17
CA THR A 114 7.14 -5.33 7.36
C THR A 114 7.85 -6.62 6.96
N ILE A 115 7.96 -6.91 5.66
CA ILE A 115 8.43 -8.19 5.12
C ILE A 115 9.87 -8.49 5.54
N ILE A 116 10.73 -7.46 5.54
CA ILE A 116 12.16 -7.61 5.85
C ILE A 116 12.55 -7.10 7.23
N TRP A 117 11.59 -6.75 8.10
CA TRP A 117 11.84 -6.18 9.42
C TRP A 117 12.84 -6.97 10.30
N LEU A 118 12.97 -8.28 10.07
CA LEU A 118 13.95 -9.12 10.75
C LEU A 118 15.41 -8.79 10.40
N ASP A 119 15.66 -7.95 9.41
CA ASP A 119 16.99 -7.50 9.01
C ASP A 119 17.68 -6.66 10.11
N ALA A 120 16.89 -6.04 10.98
CA ALA A 120 17.34 -5.38 12.21
C ALA A 120 18.07 -6.33 13.18
N PHE A 121 17.88 -7.65 13.03
CA PHE A 121 18.49 -8.68 13.86
C PHE A 121 19.41 -9.61 13.09
N ALA A 122 19.14 -9.88 11.82
CA ALA A 122 19.85 -10.86 11.01
C ALA A 122 20.25 -10.25 9.65
N THR A 123 21.54 -10.29 9.31
CA THR A 123 22.05 -9.80 8.02
C THR A 123 22.93 -10.87 7.37
N SER A 124 23.33 -10.68 6.11
CA SER A 124 24.26 -11.62 5.47
C SER A 124 25.63 -11.70 6.16
N GLU A 125 26.02 -10.64 6.86
CA GLU A 125 27.26 -10.57 7.65
C GLU A 125 27.10 -11.17 9.05
N SER A 126 25.87 -11.20 9.58
CA SER A 126 25.54 -11.82 10.86
C SER A 126 24.24 -12.63 10.76
N PRO A 127 24.25 -13.74 10.00
CA PRO A 127 23.08 -14.59 9.85
C PRO A 127 22.74 -15.22 11.20
N LYS A 128 21.45 -15.49 11.46
CA LYS A 128 20.99 -15.99 12.75
C LYS A 128 20.56 -17.42 12.69
N ASP A 129 21.10 -18.20 13.61
CA ASP A 129 20.83 -19.62 13.73
C ASP A 129 19.52 -19.87 14.49
N PHE A 130 18.70 -20.77 13.96
CA PHE A 130 17.39 -21.10 14.54
C PHE A 130 17.50 -21.85 15.88
N SER A 131 18.67 -22.41 16.19
CA SER A 131 18.97 -23.01 17.50
C SER A 131 19.25 -21.97 18.58
N TYR A 132 19.58 -20.72 18.21
CA TYR A 132 19.83 -19.66 19.18
C TYR A 132 18.50 -19.02 19.61
N PRO A 133 18.13 -19.09 20.91
CA PRO A 133 16.82 -18.64 21.38
C PRO A 133 16.63 -17.11 21.38
N ALA A 134 17.70 -16.36 21.09
CA ALA A 134 17.74 -14.91 21.16
C ALA A 134 18.54 -14.34 19.97
N TRP A 135 17.84 -13.73 19.02
CA TRP A 135 18.41 -12.98 17.91
C TRP A 135 18.57 -11.49 18.26
N GLY A 136 17.69 -10.96 19.12
CA GLY A 136 17.69 -9.56 19.54
C GLY A 136 17.11 -9.34 20.93
N ARG A 137 17.57 -8.28 21.62
CA ARG A 137 17.19 -8.02 23.02
C ARG A 137 15.70 -7.74 23.20
N THR A 138 15.10 -6.98 22.28
CA THR A 138 13.72 -6.50 22.38
C THR A 138 13.10 -6.36 20.99
N GLY A 139 11.84 -6.78 20.82
CA GLY A 139 11.09 -6.59 19.56
C GLY A 139 10.29 -5.28 19.52
N SER A 140 9.91 -4.76 20.67
CA SER A 140 9.32 -3.43 20.86
C SER A 140 9.68 -2.89 22.25
N VAL A 141 9.39 -1.63 22.56
CA VAL A 141 9.84 -1.01 23.84
C VAL A 141 9.24 -1.75 25.04
N GLY A 142 10.07 -2.35 25.89
CA GLY A 142 9.58 -3.15 27.04
C GLY A 142 8.99 -4.52 26.66
N GLY A 143 9.14 -4.95 25.40
CA GLY A 143 8.81 -6.29 24.95
C GLY A 143 9.88 -7.33 25.27
N GLY A 144 9.56 -8.60 25.02
CA GLY A 144 10.50 -9.70 25.19
C GLY A 144 11.57 -9.79 24.10
N THR A 145 12.51 -10.70 24.31
CA THR A 145 13.58 -11.07 23.36
C THR A 145 13.01 -11.67 22.08
N VAL A 146 13.52 -11.18 20.94
CA VAL A 146 13.21 -11.68 19.60
C VAL A 146 14.04 -12.91 19.33
N GLY A 147 13.40 -13.97 18.85
CA GLY A 147 14.07 -15.20 18.43
C GLY A 147 13.09 -16.32 18.12
N PRO A 148 13.60 -17.51 17.76
CA PRO A 148 12.81 -18.70 17.50
C PRO A 148 11.97 -19.09 18.73
N LYS A 149 10.67 -19.33 18.52
CA LYS A 149 9.71 -19.75 19.56
C LYS A 149 9.18 -21.16 19.34
N ASP A 150 8.92 -21.53 18.09
CA ASP A 150 8.36 -22.84 17.73
C ASP A 150 8.62 -23.16 16.25
N GLN A 151 8.23 -24.36 15.82
CA GLN A 151 8.02 -24.73 14.43
C GLN A 151 6.55 -25.03 14.19
N GLU A 152 5.95 -24.35 13.22
CA GLU A 152 4.54 -24.52 12.87
C GLU A 152 4.39 -24.94 11.41
N GLN A 153 3.40 -25.79 11.12
CA GLN A 153 2.91 -25.98 9.76
C GLN A 153 1.98 -24.81 9.43
N VAL A 154 2.42 -23.92 8.55
CA VAL A 154 1.66 -22.73 8.14
C VAL A 154 1.15 -22.91 6.71
N THR A 155 -0.10 -22.53 6.46
CA THR A 155 -0.70 -22.49 5.13
C THR A 155 -1.04 -21.05 4.80
N VAL A 156 -0.61 -20.62 3.61
CA VAL A 156 -0.84 -19.32 3.00
C VAL A 156 -1.28 -19.56 1.56
N GLN A 157 -1.76 -18.53 0.86
CA GLN A 157 -2.14 -18.69 -0.54
C GLN A 157 -0.96 -19.20 -1.42
N GLY A 158 0.28 -18.78 -1.13
CA GLY A 158 1.48 -19.24 -1.84
C GLY A 158 1.87 -20.70 -1.61
N GLY A 159 1.27 -21.39 -0.62
CA GLY A 159 1.56 -22.79 -0.34
C GLY A 159 1.45 -23.18 1.13
N SER A 160 1.88 -24.40 1.45
CA SER A 160 1.98 -24.90 2.83
C SER A 160 3.42 -25.21 3.19
N TYR A 161 3.89 -24.66 4.30
CA TYR A 161 5.30 -24.70 4.70
C TYR A 161 5.44 -25.15 6.15
N LYS A 162 6.49 -25.92 6.42
CA LYS A 162 6.99 -26.09 7.79
C LYS A 162 7.94 -24.92 8.07
N ALA A 163 7.51 -24.00 8.92
CA ALA A 163 8.21 -22.75 9.18
C ALA A 163 8.65 -22.64 10.65
N TRP A 164 9.76 -21.96 10.88
CA TRP A 164 10.13 -21.46 12.19
C TRP A 164 9.31 -20.22 12.52
N VAL A 165 8.79 -20.15 13.75
CA VAL A 165 8.14 -18.96 14.28
C VAL A 165 9.19 -18.12 14.97
N ILE A 166 9.59 -17.01 14.34
CA ILE A 166 10.40 -15.98 14.98
C ILE A 166 9.46 -15.00 15.65
N GLY A 167 9.63 -14.75 16.94
CA GLY A 167 8.64 -13.97 17.69
C GLY A 167 9.15 -13.37 18.98
N TRP A 168 8.27 -12.57 19.59
CA TRP A 168 8.45 -11.99 20.92
C TRP A 168 7.08 -11.75 21.55
N HIS A 169 7.04 -11.72 22.88
CA HIS A 169 5.82 -11.46 23.62
C HIS A 169 5.78 -10.01 24.13
N LYS A 170 4.64 -9.34 23.94
CA LYS A 170 4.30 -8.08 24.62
C LYS A 170 2.77 -7.91 24.68
N GLY A 171 2.16 -8.37 25.77
CA GLY A 171 0.70 -8.41 25.92
C GLY A 171 0.05 -9.49 25.06
N VAL A 172 0.45 -9.58 23.80
CA VAL A 172 0.14 -10.63 22.82
C VAL A 172 1.42 -11.14 22.17
N ASP A 173 1.36 -12.32 21.55
CA ASP A 173 2.48 -12.90 20.82
C ASP A 173 2.58 -12.31 19.42
N ASN A 174 3.76 -11.79 19.10
CA ASN A 174 4.12 -11.34 17.77
C ASN A 174 4.85 -12.49 17.05
N LYS A 175 4.47 -12.78 15.81
CA LYS A 175 4.94 -13.97 15.09
C LYS A 175 5.27 -13.64 13.64
N ILE A 176 6.44 -14.10 13.19
CA ILE A 176 6.90 -14.05 11.81
C ILE A 176 7.33 -15.47 11.43
N TRP A 177 6.73 -16.04 10.39
CA TRP A 177 6.99 -17.41 9.94
C TRP A 177 8.06 -17.42 8.88
N VAL A 178 9.24 -17.92 9.25
CA VAL A 178 10.43 -18.02 8.40
C VAL A 178 10.61 -19.46 7.93
N VAL A 179 10.70 -19.64 6.62
CA VAL A 179 10.95 -20.95 6.01
C VAL A 179 12.43 -21.02 5.65
N PRO A 180 13.17 -22.03 6.13
CA PRO A 180 14.58 -22.17 5.75
C PRO A 180 14.73 -22.31 4.23
N ASN A 181 15.76 -21.66 3.67
CA ASN A 181 16.02 -21.56 2.23
C ASN A 181 15.03 -20.69 1.43
N MET A 182 14.10 -19.99 2.08
CA MET A 182 13.31 -18.93 1.43
C MET A 182 13.93 -17.57 1.73
N PRO A 183 14.10 -16.69 0.73
CA PRO A 183 14.69 -15.36 0.97
C PRO A 183 13.86 -14.47 1.89
N PHE A 184 12.54 -14.69 1.96
CA PHE A 184 11.63 -13.84 2.72
C PHE A 184 10.67 -14.70 3.58
N PRO A 185 10.19 -14.17 4.72
CA PRO A 185 9.18 -14.86 5.53
C PRO A 185 7.87 -15.04 4.77
N VAL A 186 7.13 -16.11 5.04
CA VAL A 186 5.89 -16.43 4.30
C VAL A 186 4.65 -15.81 4.93
N LYS A 187 4.72 -15.41 6.20
CA LYS A 187 3.61 -14.82 6.95
C LYS A 187 4.16 -13.99 8.12
N GLY A 188 3.44 -12.95 8.51
CA GLY A 188 3.73 -12.18 9.73
C GLY A 188 2.45 -11.61 10.35
N ILE A 189 2.42 -11.57 11.68
CA ILE A 189 1.45 -10.80 12.46
C ILE A 189 2.17 -10.19 13.65
N VAL A 190 2.18 -8.85 13.67
CA VAL A 190 2.82 -8.05 14.71
C VAL A 190 1.80 -7.02 15.17
N TYR A 191 1.81 -6.72 16.46
CA TYR A 191 0.81 -5.91 17.14
C TYR A 191 1.40 -4.61 17.66
N THR A 192 0.58 -3.58 17.66
CA THR A 192 0.95 -2.27 18.19
C THR A 192 1.12 -2.30 19.70
N ASP A 193 1.86 -1.32 20.21
CA ASP A 193 2.02 -1.10 21.63
C ASP A 193 0.85 -0.26 22.17
N VAL A 194 0.01 -0.85 23.02
CA VAL A 194 -1.11 -0.13 23.65
C VAL A 194 -0.99 -0.12 25.18
N THR A 195 -1.49 0.93 25.81
CA THR A 195 -1.55 1.06 27.28
C THR A 195 -2.78 0.37 27.88
N GLN A 196 -3.84 0.17 27.08
CA GLN A 196 -5.08 -0.49 27.48
C GLN A 196 -5.73 -1.21 26.28
N GLY A 197 -6.59 -2.20 26.57
CA GLY A 197 -7.34 -2.93 25.55
C GLY A 197 -6.53 -4.01 24.82
N LYS A 198 -7.14 -4.58 23.77
CA LYS A 198 -6.48 -5.54 22.89
C LYS A 198 -5.70 -4.76 21.83
N PRO A 199 -4.37 -4.94 21.70
CA PRO A 199 -3.60 -4.21 20.71
C PRO A 199 -4.07 -4.58 19.29
N PRO A 200 -4.36 -3.60 18.43
CA PRO A 200 -4.61 -3.87 17.01
C PRO A 200 -3.31 -4.33 16.32
N PRO A 201 -3.41 -5.04 15.18
CA PRO A 201 -2.26 -5.37 14.37
C PRO A 201 -1.50 -4.10 13.96
N GLN A 202 -0.18 -4.11 14.18
CA GLN A 202 0.75 -3.13 13.62
C GLN A 202 1.02 -3.44 12.16
N TYR A 203 1.33 -4.70 11.85
CA TYR A 203 1.39 -5.16 10.48
C TYR A 203 1.02 -6.62 10.37
N VAL A 204 0.45 -6.95 9.22
CA VAL A 204 0.14 -8.32 8.82
C VAL A 204 0.63 -8.49 7.40
N PHE A 205 1.27 -9.61 7.09
CA PHE A 205 1.53 -9.97 5.72
C PHE A 205 1.37 -11.47 5.48
N GLU A 206 1.03 -11.82 4.25
CA GLU A 206 0.91 -13.20 3.80
C GLU A 206 1.41 -13.34 2.36
N LEU A 207 2.23 -14.36 2.13
CA LEU A 207 2.73 -14.70 0.80
C LEU A 207 1.59 -15.28 -0.06
N LEU A 208 1.35 -14.64 -1.19
CA LEU A 208 0.36 -15.04 -2.19
C LEU A 208 0.94 -15.98 -3.23
N GLU A 209 2.16 -15.70 -3.67
CA GLU A 209 2.82 -16.46 -4.74
C GLU A 209 4.32 -16.21 -4.71
N THR A 210 5.11 -17.22 -5.10
CA THR A 210 6.55 -17.08 -5.29
C THR A 210 7.04 -18.06 -6.34
N GLY A 211 8.12 -17.72 -7.03
CA GLY A 211 8.75 -18.58 -8.01
C GLY A 211 9.99 -17.95 -8.61
N ASN A 212 10.45 -18.51 -9.71
CA ASN A 212 11.55 -17.96 -10.50
C ASN A 212 11.13 -17.88 -11.98
N SER A 213 11.29 -16.71 -12.58
CA SER A 213 11.01 -16.46 -13.99
C SER A 213 12.16 -15.67 -14.62
N GLN A 214 12.66 -16.16 -15.76
CA GLN A 214 13.75 -15.51 -16.50
C GLN A 214 13.29 -14.25 -17.25
N THR A 215 11.98 -14.08 -17.41
CA THR A 215 11.35 -12.89 -18.00
C THR A 215 10.38 -12.26 -17.01
N SER A 216 10.05 -10.98 -17.19
CA SER A 216 9.09 -10.28 -16.33
C SER A 216 7.78 -11.08 -16.24
N PRO A 217 7.33 -11.47 -15.02
CA PRO A 217 6.08 -12.20 -14.84
C PRO A 217 4.86 -11.46 -15.36
N GLU A 218 3.84 -12.19 -15.80
CA GLU A 218 2.63 -11.61 -16.41
C GLU A 218 1.86 -10.70 -15.43
N PHE A 219 1.87 -10.99 -14.14
CA PHE A 219 1.19 -10.15 -13.14
C PHE A 219 1.79 -8.72 -13.06
N LEU A 220 3.04 -8.50 -13.51
CA LEU A 220 3.64 -7.17 -13.60
C LEU A 220 3.18 -6.37 -14.83
N ASN A 221 2.40 -6.99 -15.73
CA ASN A 221 1.80 -6.34 -16.90
C ASN A 221 0.55 -5.51 -16.54
N ARG A 222 0.55 -4.87 -15.37
CA ARG A 222 -0.43 -3.85 -15.00
C ARG A 222 0.01 -2.48 -15.52
N ILE A 223 -0.98 -1.69 -15.92
CA ILE A 223 -0.80 -0.30 -16.29
C ILE A 223 -0.87 0.50 -14.99
N SER A 224 0.16 1.29 -14.70
CA SER A 224 0.12 2.20 -13.55
C SER A 224 -1.07 3.15 -13.71
N SER A 225 -1.82 3.38 -12.63
CA SER A 225 -2.82 4.42 -12.63
C SER A 225 -2.13 5.76 -12.88
N THR A 226 -2.44 6.38 -14.02
CA THR A 226 -1.92 7.71 -14.34
C THR A 226 -2.67 8.72 -13.49
N THR A 227 -2.00 9.27 -12.48
CA THR A 227 -2.43 10.52 -11.87
C THR A 227 -1.77 11.66 -12.62
N PRO A 228 -2.51 12.47 -13.40
CA PRO A 228 -1.90 13.63 -14.06
C PRO A 228 -1.22 14.52 -13.02
N GLY A 229 0.07 14.79 -13.18
CA GLY A 229 0.81 15.74 -12.34
C GLY A 229 1.58 15.16 -11.14
N ALA A 230 1.49 13.87 -10.83
CA ALA A 230 2.16 13.28 -9.65
C ALA A 230 3.68 13.51 -9.59
N GLY A 231 4.36 13.62 -10.74
CA GLY A 231 5.80 13.91 -10.82
C GLY A 231 6.19 15.40 -10.79
N ILE A 232 5.21 16.31 -10.69
CA ILE A 232 5.42 17.77 -10.67
C ILE A 232 4.97 18.37 -9.33
N CYS A 233 4.29 17.59 -8.48
CA CYS A 233 3.79 18.04 -7.19
C CYS A 233 4.94 18.55 -6.30
N PRO A 234 4.81 19.74 -5.67
CA PRO A 234 5.77 20.20 -4.68
C PRO A 234 5.90 19.20 -3.54
N THR A 235 7.13 18.85 -3.19
CA THR A 235 7.44 17.89 -2.11
C THR A 235 7.88 18.57 -0.82
N ASP A 236 8.10 19.88 -0.84
CA ASP A 236 8.59 20.71 0.27
C ASP A 236 7.51 21.64 0.86
N ASP A 237 6.28 21.58 0.35
CA ASP A 237 5.17 22.35 0.90
C ASP A 237 4.67 21.72 2.22
N THR A 238 5.10 22.34 3.32
CA THR A 238 4.73 21.97 4.69
C THR A 238 3.54 22.76 5.23
N SER A 239 2.92 23.61 4.39
CA SER A 239 1.72 24.33 4.78
C SER A 239 0.60 23.34 5.09
N ALA A 240 -0.13 23.59 6.17
CA ALA A 240 -1.24 22.73 6.55
C ALA A 240 -2.41 23.56 7.05
N VAL A 241 -3.61 23.03 6.85
CA VAL A 241 -4.81 23.50 7.52
C VAL A 241 -5.11 22.53 8.65
N HIS A 242 -5.52 23.07 9.79
CA HIS A 242 -5.91 22.31 10.96
C HIS A 242 -7.13 22.98 11.56
N ASP A 243 -8.18 22.20 11.78
CA ASP A 243 -9.45 22.68 12.32
C ASP A 243 -10.21 21.52 12.99
N SER A 244 -11.32 21.83 13.66
CA SER A 244 -12.18 20.83 14.30
C SER A 244 -13.64 21.17 14.12
N LEU A 245 -14.47 20.16 13.85
CA LEU A 245 -15.91 20.32 13.64
C LEU A 245 -16.67 19.28 14.45
N ASN A 246 -17.80 19.69 15.03
CA ASN A 246 -18.77 18.73 15.55
C ASN A 246 -19.47 18.05 14.38
N THR A 247 -19.67 16.75 14.50
CA THR A 247 -20.62 16.01 13.67
C THR A 247 -22.00 16.67 13.72
N ASP A 248 -22.79 16.53 12.66
CA ASP A 248 -24.17 17.05 12.58
C ASP A 248 -25.09 16.52 13.71
N SER A 249 -24.81 15.31 14.20
CA SER A 249 -25.46 14.70 15.37
C SER A 249 -24.90 15.18 16.72
N ASN A 250 -23.81 15.95 16.73
CA ASN A 250 -23.01 16.34 17.90
C ASN A 250 -22.50 15.15 18.74
N SER A 251 -22.39 13.97 18.13
CA SER A 251 -21.97 12.74 18.81
C SER A 251 -20.45 12.60 18.93
N MET A 252 -19.71 13.23 18.01
CA MET A 252 -18.25 13.32 17.98
C MET A 252 -17.77 14.71 17.54
N VAL A 253 -16.54 15.05 17.96
CA VAL A 253 -15.72 16.10 17.35
C VAL A 253 -14.73 15.44 16.40
N ILE A 254 -14.65 15.93 15.17
CA ILE A 254 -13.65 15.52 14.18
C ILE A 254 -12.63 16.64 14.09
N GLU A 255 -11.47 16.44 14.71
CA GLU A 255 -10.30 17.25 14.43
C GLU A 255 -9.66 16.72 13.14
N TYR A 256 -9.30 17.61 12.23
CA TYR A 256 -8.63 17.23 11.00
C TYR A 256 -7.46 18.14 10.72
N ARG A 257 -6.45 17.57 10.06
CA ARG A 257 -5.33 18.30 9.49
C ARG A 257 -5.12 17.83 8.07
N TYR A 258 -4.91 18.73 7.12
CA TYR A 258 -4.49 18.35 5.78
C TYR A 258 -3.30 19.18 5.28
N SER A 259 -2.45 18.54 4.47
CA SER A 259 -1.23 19.13 3.89
C SER A 259 -1.06 18.64 2.45
N PRO A 260 -0.68 19.51 1.49
CA PRO A 260 -0.44 20.96 1.64
C PRO A 260 -1.74 21.75 1.91
N ALA A 261 -1.65 23.03 2.27
CA ALA A 261 -2.83 23.86 2.56
C ALA A 261 -3.66 24.23 1.31
N ILE A 262 -3.00 24.32 0.14
CA ILE A 262 -3.63 24.55 -1.16
C ILE A 262 -3.06 23.53 -2.17
N PRO A 263 -3.50 22.26 -2.11
CA PRO A 263 -3.07 21.23 -3.04
C PRO A 263 -3.47 21.51 -4.48
N HIS A 264 -2.60 21.15 -5.42
CA HIS A 264 -2.93 21.14 -6.83
C HIS A 264 -3.80 19.93 -7.17
N GLN A 265 -4.76 20.12 -8.07
CA GLN A 265 -5.53 19.01 -8.65
C GLN A 265 -4.54 17.99 -9.26
N GLY A 266 -4.74 16.71 -8.94
CA GLY A 266 -3.88 15.59 -9.32
C GLY A 266 -2.73 15.31 -8.35
N CYS A 267 -2.51 16.16 -7.35
CA CYS A 267 -1.48 15.94 -6.33
C CYS A 267 -2.03 15.22 -5.09
N PRO A 268 -1.17 14.46 -4.40
CA PRO A 268 -1.52 13.83 -3.14
C PRO A 268 -1.71 14.87 -2.03
N VAL A 269 -2.61 14.57 -1.11
CA VAL A 269 -2.92 15.32 0.11
C VAL A 269 -2.88 14.34 1.25
N GLN A 270 -2.07 14.64 2.26
CA GLN A 270 -2.12 13.90 3.51
C GLN A 270 -3.24 14.51 4.36
N LEU A 271 -4.27 13.73 4.65
CA LEU A 271 -5.37 14.05 5.54
C LEU A 271 -5.24 13.22 6.82
N THR A 272 -5.07 13.88 7.95
CA THR A 272 -5.13 13.27 9.29
C THR A 272 -6.48 13.57 9.92
N LEU A 273 -7.10 12.56 10.50
CA LEU A 273 -8.38 12.65 11.20
C LEU A 273 -8.20 12.14 12.63
N TYR A 274 -8.75 12.88 13.60
CA TYR A 274 -8.90 12.43 14.98
C TYR A 274 -10.38 12.46 15.36
N PHE A 275 -10.85 11.36 15.93
CA PHE A 275 -12.24 11.15 16.33
C PHE A 275 -12.35 11.32 17.84
N GLU A 276 -12.79 12.48 18.30
CA GLU A 276 -12.72 12.89 19.71
C GLU A 276 -14.09 12.97 20.39
N HIS A 277 -14.07 12.84 21.73
CA HIS A 277 -15.23 13.06 22.57
C HIS A 277 -15.62 14.55 22.62
N PRO A 278 -16.89 14.91 22.36
CA PRO A 278 -17.32 16.32 22.32
C PRO A 278 -17.12 17.10 23.63
N TYR A 279 -17.11 16.40 24.76
CA TYR A 279 -17.03 16.98 26.10
C TYR A 279 -15.69 16.71 26.80
N ASP A 280 -14.76 16.04 26.13
CA ASP A 280 -13.40 15.80 26.62
C ASP A 280 -12.41 15.86 25.44
N PRO A 281 -12.10 17.07 24.94
CA PRO A 281 -11.19 17.26 23.82
C PRO A 281 -9.80 16.66 24.10
N GLY A 282 -9.25 15.93 23.13
CA GLY A 282 -8.04 15.12 23.27
C GLY A 282 -8.28 13.67 23.70
N GLN A 283 -9.49 13.32 24.17
CA GLN A 283 -9.87 11.92 24.35
C GLN A 283 -10.45 11.37 23.04
N LYS A 284 -9.78 10.35 22.48
CA LYS A 284 -10.18 9.72 21.21
C LYS A 284 -11.12 8.53 21.43
N PHE A 285 -12.13 8.41 20.57
CA PHE A 285 -12.91 7.18 20.43
C PHE A 285 -12.03 6.07 19.86
N SER A 286 -12.22 4.83 20.29
CA SER A 286 -11.56 3.68 19.64
C SER A 286 -12.53 2.95 18.71
N SER A 287 -11.98 2.21 17.75
CA SER A 287 -12.76 1.37 16.83
C SER A 287 -13.82 2.13 16.05
N VAL A 288 -13.44 3.26 15.44
CA VAL A 288 -14.38 4.08 14.65
C VAL A 288 -14.47 3.53 13.24
N GLN A 289 -15.69 3.24 12.79
CA GLN A 289 -15.99 2.92 11.39
C GLN A 289 -16.51 4.17 10.68
N TYR A 290 -15.92 4.51 9.54
CA TYR A 290 -16.23 5.74 8.83
C TYR A 290 -16.00 5.62 7.32
N ASP A 291 -16.28 6.67 6.56
CA ASP A 291 -15.86 6.81 5.16
C ASP A 291 -15.54 8.28 4.85
N ILE A 292 -14.77 8.48 3.79
CA ILE A 292 -14.46 9.80 3.23
C ILE A 292 -15.14 9.85 1.87
N TYR A 293 -16.21 10.64 1.77
CA TYR A 293 -16.89 10.86 0.52
C TYR A 293 -16.38 12.11 -0.18
N ASN A 294 -16.19 12.01 -1.48
CA ASN A 294 -16.14 13.17 -2.36
C ASN A 294 -17.58 13.58 -2.67
N VAL A 295 -17.92 14.85 -2.51
CA VAL A 295 -19.26 15.35 -2.83
C VAL A 295 -19.19 16.47 -3.86
N ASP A 296 -20.24 16.61 -4.66
CA ASP A 296 -20.42 17.77 -5.54
C ASP A 296 -20.88 19.02 -4.77
N ASP A 297 -21.01 20.16 -5.46
CA ASP A 297 -21.47 21.43 -4.87
C ASP A 297 -22.88 21.35 -4.24
N LYS A 298 -23.65 20.29 -4.54
CA LYS A 298 -24.98 20.03 -3.98
C LYS A 298 -24.94 19.04 -2.82
N GLY A 299 -23.76 18.55 -2.44
CA GLY A 299 -23.57 17.54 -1.41
C GLY A 299 -23.91 16.12 -1.86
N VAL A 300 -24.04 15.87 -3.16
CA VAL A 300 -24.27 14.51 -3.69
C VAL A 300 -22.94 13.77 -3.70
N ASN A 301 -22.94 12.56 -3.14
CA ASN A 301 -21.77 11.68 -3.15
C ASN A 301 -21.41 11.27 -4.58
N ILE A 302 -20.18 11.58 -4.99
CA ILE A 302 -19.60 11.25 -6.29
C ILE A 302 -18.41 10.29 -6.19
N GLY A 303 -18.05 9.85 -4.98
CA GLY A 303 -17.00 8.85 -4.76
C GLY A 303 -16.78 8.56 -3.28
N SER A 304 -16.31 7.34 -2.99
CA SER A 304 -16.00 6.84 -1.64
C SER A 304 -14.57 6.35 -1.61
N VAL A 305 -13.81 6.78 -0.59
CA VAL A 305 -12.45 6.27 -0.36
C VAL A 305 -12.50 4.80 0.04
N ALA A 306 -13.38 4.39 0.96
CA ALA A 306 -13.52 2.98 1.35
C ALA A 306 -13.82 2.08 0.13
N THR A 307 -14.77 2.48 -0.72
CA THR A 307 -15.16 1.70 -1.90
C THR A 307 -14.02 1.64 -2.92
N SER A 308 -13.21 2.70 -3.03
CA SER A 308 -12.06 2.74 -3.95
C SER A 308 -10.95 1.75 -3.59
N ILE A 309 -10.91 1.29 -2.34
CA ILE A 309 -10.02 0.24 -1.84
C ILE A 309 -10.73 -1.10 -1.63
N GLY A 310 -11.94 -1.25 -2.17
CA GLY A 310 -12.72 -2.49 -2.10
C GLY A 310 -13.30 -2.79 -0.71
N GLN A 311 -13.35 -1.80 0.19
CA GLN A 311 -13.89 -1.93 1.54
C GLN A 311 -15.29 -1.31 1.64
N GLY A 312 -16.10 -1.82 2.58
CA GLY A 312 -17.39 -1.22 2.90
C GLY A 312 -17.27 0.06 3.74
N THR A 313 -16.23 0.14 4.58
CA THR A 313 -15.95 1.24 5.51
C THR A 313 -14.45 1.34 5.74
N LEU A 314 -13.95 2.54 6.02
CA LEU A 314 -12.64 2.75 6.64
C LEU A 314 -12.73 2.48 8.15
N PHE A 315 -11.57 2.20 8.77
CA PHE A 315 -11.48 1.86 10.19
C PHE A 315 -10.34 2.59 10.89
N ALA A 316 -10.65 3.26 12.00
CA ALA A 316 -9.69 3.90 12.90
C ALA A 316 -9.67 3.18 14.25
N PRO A 317 -8.73 2.24 14.48
CA PRO A 317 -8.74 1.38 15.66
C PRO A 317 -8.55 2.16 16.96
N VAL A 318 -7.78 3.25 16.92
CA VAL A 318 -7.43 4.09 18.08
C VAL A 318 -7.92 5.54 17.95
N GLY A 319 -8.90 5.77 17.06
CA GLY A 319 -9.51 7.10 16.88
C GLY A 319 -8.65 8.11 16.14
N GLU A 320 -7.68 7.63 15.40
CA GLU A 320 -6.83 8.41 14.53
C GLU A 320 -6.68 7.68 13.21
N ASP A 321 -6.64 8.40 12.09
CA ASP A 321 -6.29 7.87 10.79
C ASP A 321 -5.53 8.91 9.96
N VAL A 322 -4.50 8.47 9.25
CA VAL A 322 -3.73 9.28 8.32
C VAL A 322 -3.92 8.66 6.94
N ARG A 323 -4.46 9.43 6.00
CA ARG A 323 -4.77 9.02 4.63
C ARG A 323 -4.09 9.92 3.62
N THR A 324 -3.44 9.34 2.64
CA THR A 324 -3.02 10.04 1.42
C THR A 324 -4.13 9.92 0.39
N ILE A 325 -4.79 11.02 0.09
CA ILE A 325 -5.85 11.11 -0.93
C ILE A 325 -5.38 11.95 -2.11
N VAL A 326 -5.81 11.60 -3.32
CA VAL A 326 -5.53 12.41 -4.50
C VAL A 326 -6.74 13.26 -4.83
N ILE A 327 -6.57 14.57 -4.92
CA ILE A 327 -7.64 15.46 -5.39
C ILE A 327 -7.81 15.31 -6.89
N THR A 328 -8.98 14.87 -7.32
CA THR A 328 -9.31 14.77 -8.75
C THR A 328 -10.37 15.78 -9.18
N GLN A 329 -11.02 16.42 -8.21
CA GLN A 329 -12.09 17.38 -8.39
C GLN A 329 -11.57 18.72 -8.93
N PRO A 330 -12.39 19.44 -9.71
CA PRO A 330 -11.98 20.70 -10.29
C PRO A 330 -11.76 21.79 -9.22
N PRO A 331 -10.81 22.71 -9.42
CA PRO A 331 -10.64 23.89 -8.57
C PRO A 331 -11.87 24.83 -8.67
N PRO A 332 -12.08 25.76 -7.70
CA PRO A 332 -11.15 26.19 -6.65
C PRO A 332 -11.32 25.51 -5.30
N VAL A 333 -12.35 24.67 -5.12
CA VAL A 333 -12.64 24.00 -3.84
C VAL A 333 -13.05 22.56 -4.12
N THR A 334 -12.49 21.64 -3.34
CA THR A 334 -12.90 20.24 -3.28
C THR A 334 -13.66 20.00 -2.00
N HIS A 335 -14.82 19.34 -2.10
CA HIS A 335 -15.70 19.08 -0.97
C HIS A 335 -15.58 17.62 -0.51
N TYR A 336 -15.23 17.44 0.76
CA TYR A 336 -15.22 16.15 1.43
C TYR A 336 -16.31 16.08 2.48
N LEU A 337 -16.88 14.89 2.63
CA LEU A 337 -17.78 14.56 3.73
C LEU A 337 -17.19 13.37 4.49
N ILE A 338 -16.77 13.61 5.73
CA ILE A 338 -16.31 12.55 6.64
C ILE A 338 -17.56 11.98 7.30
N ASN A 339 -17.95 10.78 6.90
CA ASN A 339 -19.15 10.10 7.39
C ASN A 339 -18.78 9.08 8.46
N VAL A 340 -19.02 9.40 9.73
CA VAL A 340 -18.87 8.46 10.84
C VAL A 340 -20.10 7.56 10.86
N ILE A 341 -19.87 6.27 10.66
CA ILE A 341 -20.92 5.24 10.64
C ILE A 341 -21.23 4.80 12.08
N GLY A 342 -20.22 4.82 12.94
CA GLY A 342 -20.34 4.57 14.38
C GLY A 342 -19.07 3.96 14.97
N THR A 343 -19.17 3.42 16.19
CA THR A 343 -18.07 2.74 16.87
C THR A 343 -18.33 1.24 17.01
N GLY A 344 -17.35 0.39 16.75
CA GLY A 344 -17.48 -1.06 16.91
C GLY A 344 -16.38 -1.79 16.18
N ALA A 345 -16.29 -3.11 16.40
CA ALA A 345 -15.27 -3.93 15.74
C ALA A 345 -15.37 -3.82 14.21
N GLU A 346 -14.23 -3.81 13.53
CA GLU A 346 -14.16 -3.76 12.06
C GLU A 346 -15.01 -4.87 11.42
N ASN A 347 -15.67 -4.56 10.30
CA ASN A 347 -16.54 -5.49 9.56
C ASN A 347 -17.75 -6.03 10.36
N THR A 348 -18.15 -5.33 11.42
CA THR A 348 -19.39 -5.62 12.17
C THR A 348 -20.31 -4.41 12.14
N ASN A 349 -21.59 -4.58 12.50
CA ASN A 349 -22.50 -3.45 12.64
C ASN A 349 -22.02 -2.54 13.79
N PRO A 350 -21.67 -1.28 13.53
CA PRO A 350 -21.22 -0.37 14.58
C PRO A 350 -22.40 0.13 15.43
N ASP A 351 -22.10 0.64 16.62
CA ASP A 351 -23.01 1.43 17.42
C ASP A 351 -23.22 2.79 16.77
N THR A 352 -24.42 2.98 16.21
CA THR A 352 -24.81 4.19 15.48
C THR A 352 -25.19 5.35 16.39
N ALA A 353 -25.18 5.18 17.71
CA ALA A 353 -25.33 6.29 18.66
C ALA A 353 -24.25 7.37 18.47
N TYR A 354 -23.09 6.98 17.92
CA TYR A 354 -21.97 7.87 17.61
C TYR A 354 -21.81 8.17 16.10
N SER A 355 -22.87 7.94 15.32
CA SER A 355 -22.87 8.25 13.89
C SER A 355 -23.13 9.73 13.61
N GLY A 356 -22.63 10.23 12.49
CA GLY A 356 -22.83 11.60 12.04
C GLY A 356 -21.80 11.98 10.98
N PHE A 357 -21.84 13.21 10.48
CA PHE A 357 -20.87 13.65 9.48
C PHE A 357 -20.36 15.06 9.71
N VAL A 358 -19.18 15.34 9.14
CA VAL A 358 -18.65 16.70 8.98
C VAL A 358 -18.33 16.96 7.51
N LYS A 359 -18.49 18.22 7.10
CA LYS A 359 -18.10 18.69 5.76
C LYS A 359 -16.78 19.44 5.85
N ILE A 360 -15.85 19.10 4.98
CA ILE A 360 -14.53 19.72 4.91
C ILE A 360 -14.34 20.28 3.50
N ASP A 361 -14.02 21.58 3.42
CA ASP A 361 -13.72 22.27 2.17
C ASP A 361 -12.20 22.43 2.04
N VAL A 362 -11.63 21.84 1.00
CA VAL A 362 -10.20 21.94 0.70
C VAL A 362 -10.02 22.90 -0.47
N LYS A 363 -9.30 24.00 -0.25
CA LYS A 363 -8.92 24.90 -1.35
C LYS A 363 -7.99 24.17 -2.31
N THR A 364 -8.31 24.20 -3.59
CA THR A 364 -7.60 23.42 -4.63
C THR A 364 -7.07 24.34 -5.71
N ALA A 365 -5.79 24.19 -6.04
CA ALA A 365 -5.15 24.88 -7.16
C ALA A 365 -5.32 24.09 -8.47
N PRO A 366 -5.26 24.76 -9.64
CA PRO A 366 -5.25 24.08 -10.94
C PRO A 366 -4.13 23.04 -11.06
N PRO A 367 -4.28 22.03 -11.94
CA PRO A 367 -3.27 21.00 -12.12
C PRO A 367 -1.94 21.60 -12.64
N LEU A 368 -0.83 21.05 -12.17
CA LEU A 368 0.51 21.48 -12.59
C LEU A 368 0.82 21.02 -14.02
N GLY A 369 1.49 21.87 -14.79
CA GLY A 369 1.94 21.54 -16.14
C GLY A 369 0.91 21.75 -17.26
N VAL A 370 -0.28 22.29 -16.96
CA VAL A 370 -1.18 22.82 -18.00
C VAL A 370 -0.77 24.27 -18.28
N PRO A 371 -0.41 24.65 -19.52
CA PRO A 371 -0.17 26.06 -19.84
C PRO A 371 -1.42 26.84 -19.49
N GLU A 372 -1.28 27.92 -18.73
CA GLU A 372 -2.34 28.92 -18.58
C GLU A 372 -2.67 29.46 -19.96
N PHE A 373 -3.64 28.85 -20.65
CA PHE A 373 -4.26 29.52 -21.77
C PHE A 373 -5.17 30.57 -21.15
N PRO A 374 -4.85 31.87 -21.27
CA PRO A 374 -5.79 32.87 -20.82
C PRO A 374 -7.07 32.63 -21.61
N VAL A 375 -8.19 32.49 -20.91
CA VAL A 375 -9.51 32.19 -21.49
C VAL A 375 -9.87 33.19 -22.62
N SER A 376 -9.23 34.36 -22.64
CA SER A 376 -9.28 35.32 -23.73
C SER A 376 -8.75 34.78 -25.07
N ALA A 377 -7.72 33.94 -25.11
CA ALA A 377 -7.16 33.39 -26.35
C ALA A 377 -8.10 32.37 -27.02
N ILE A 378 -8.84 31.59 -26.24
CA ILE A 378 -9.84 30.64 -26.76
C ILE A 378 -11.07 31.38 -27.29
N MET A 379 -11.53 32.44 -26.61
CA MET A 379 -12.59 33.30 -27.14
C MET A 379 -12.16 34.04 -28.42
N VAL A 380 -10.91 34.52 -28.48
CA VAL A 380 -10.38 35.18 -29.69
C VAL A 380 -10.28 34.18 -30.85
N MET A 381 -9.81 32.95 -30.62
CA MET A 381 -9.80 31.90 -31.65
C MET A 381 -11.20 31.54 -32.14
N ALA A 382 -12.19 31.42 -31.24
CA ALA A 382 -13.57 31.16 -31.63
C ALA A 382 -14.19 32.32 -32.45
N ILE A 383 -13.88 33.57 -32.09
CA ILE A 383 -14.30 34.76 -32.84
C ILE A 383 -13.62 34.84 -34.21
N VAL A 384 -12.32 34.54 -34.30
CA VAL A 384 -11.57 34.55 -35.56
C VAL A 384 -12.05 33.43 -36.49
N VAL A 385 -12.35 32.25 -35.98
CA VAL A 385 -12.95 31.15 -36.75
C VAL A 385 -14.36 31.51 -37.21
N ALA A 386 -15.20 32.07 -36.34
CA ALA A 386 -16.54 32.54 -36.72
C ALA A 386 -16.50 33.66 -37.78
N MET A 387 -15.57 34.62 -37.66
CA MET A 387 -15.34 35.65 -38.67
C MET A 387 -14.81 35.05 -39.98
N GLY A 388 -13.88 34.09 -39.93
CA GLY A 388 -13.37 33.41 -41.13
C GLY A 388 -14.44 32.63 -41.89
N ILE A 389 -15.37 31.99 -41.19
CA ILE A 389 -16.54 31.31 -41.78
C ILE A 389 -17.52 32.33 -42.40
N LEU A 390 -17.69 33.51 -41.78
CA LEU A 390 -18.49 34.61 -42.32
C LEU A 390 -17.87 35.20 -43.60
N PHE A 391 -16.56 35.47 -43.62
CA PHE A 391 -15.86 36.01 -44.79
C PHE A 391 -15.81 35.05 -45.97
N THR A 392 -15.66 33.74 -45.71
CA THR A 392 -15.70 32.72 -46.79
C THR A 392 -17.09 32.57 -47.38
N ARG A 393 -18.17 32.66 -46.58
CA ARG A 393 -19.56 32.63 -47.08
C ARG A 393 -19.94 33.85 -47.91
N TYR A 394 -19.44 35.04 -47.58
CA TYR A 394 -19.71 36.26 -48.37
C TYR A 394 -18.93 36.32 -49.69
N LYS A 395 -17.71 35.77 -49.76
CA LYS A 395 -16.91 35.76 -51.00
C LYS A 395 -17.53 34.90 -52.11
N THR A 396 -18.27 33.85 -51.77
CA THR A 396 -19.00 33.01 -52.73
C THR A 396 -20.25 33.66 -53.34
N SER A 397 -20.75 34.77 -52.77
CA SER A 397 -21.96 35.44 -53.29
C SER A 397 -21.68 36.53 -54.33
N PHE A 398 -20.42 36.97 -54.49
CA PHE A 398 -20.08 38.10 -55.38
C PHE A 398 -19.49 37.70 -56.74
N SER A 399 -19.28 36.41 -57.02
CA SER A 399 -18.69 35.94 -58.29
C SER A 399 -19.71 35.58 -59.38
N THR A 400 -21.00 35.92 -59.23
CA THR A 400 -22.07 35.66 -60.22
C THR A 400 -22.69 36.91 -60.82
N LEU A 401 -21.97 38.03 -60.88
CA LEU A 401 -22.33 39.17 -61.71
C LEU A 401 -21.32 39.28 -62.87
N LYS A 402 -21.66 38.65 -64.01
CA LYS A 402 -21.08 38.99 -65.31
C LYS A 402 -21.87 40.19 -65.87
N PHE A 403 -21.12 41.17 -66.36
CA PHE A 403 -21.60 42.31 -67.15
C PHE A 403 -22.35 41.87 -68.41
#